data_AF-A0A436C361-F1
#
_entry.id   AF-A0A436C361-F1
#
_cell.length_a   1.000
_cell.length_b   1.000
_cell.length_c   1.000
_cell.angle_alpha   90.00
_cell.angle_beta   90.00
_cell.angle_gamma   90.00
#
_symmetry.space_group_name_H-M   'P 1'
#
loop_
_entity.id
_entity.type
_entity.pdbx_description
1 polymer ?
#
loop_
_entity_poly.entity_id
_entity_poly.type
_entity_poly.pdbx_seq_one_letter_code
_entity_poly.pdbx_strand_id
1 'polypeptide(L)' 'AGQSAEITTAFIDFPALTVVANPQRYTCLEEGRRYLYESRASDFRRELEIDRNGLVVDYPDFWRRG' A
#
# COMPACT_ATOMS: atom_id res chain seq x y z
N ALA A 1 -4.06 -16.08 2.38
CA ALA A 1 -5.02 -14.95 2.52
C ALA A 1 -5.44 -14.78 3.99
N GLY A 2 -5.85 -13.57 4.40
CA GLY A 2 -6.33 -13.24 5.75
C GLY A 2 -5.26 -12.78 6.75
N GLN A 3 -3.97 -12.93 6.42
CA GLN A 3 -2.88 -12.40 7.25
C GLN A 3 -2.79 -10.88 7.12
N SER A 4 -2.49 -10.21 8.23
CA SER A 4 -2.30 -8.77 8.29
C SER A 4 -1.00 -8.43 9.02
N ALA A 5 -0.31 -7.40 8.54
CA ALA A 5 0.89 -6.86 9.17
C ALA A 5 0.81 -5.33 9.25
N GLU A 6 1.26 -4.77 10.36
CA GLU A 6 1.49 -3.34 10.51
C GLU A 6 2.96 -3.02 10.30
N ILE A 7 3.22 -1.94 9.56
CA ILE A 7 4.57 -1.42 9.30
C ILE A 7 4.56 0.10 9.44
N THR A 8 5.69 0.66 9.87
CA THR A 8 5.91 2.12 9.81
C THR A 8 6.90 2.39 8.69
N THR A 9 6.44 3.08 7.65
CA THR A 9 7.28 3.45 6.51
C THR A 9 7.90 4.83 6.73
N ALA A 10 9.08 5.05 6.16
CA ALA A 10 9.66 6.38 5.98
C ALA A 10 9.04 7.00 4.72
N PHE A 11 7.96 7.76 4.89
CA PHE A 11 7.30 8.44 3.77
C PHE A 11 8.07 9.71 3.42
N ILE A 12 8.34 9.90 2.13
CA ILE A 12 8.99 11.11 1.61
C ILE A 12 7.89 12.05 1.14
N ASP A 13 7.64 13.11 1.90
CA ASP A 13 6.61 14.09 1.58
C ASP A 13 7.10 15.06 0.50
N PHE A 14 6.41 15.06 -0.64
CA PHE A 14 6.76 15.85 -1.82
C PHE A 14 5.93 17.15 -1.84
N PRO A 15 6.48 18.31 -2.23
CA PRO A 15 7.79 18.52 -2.86
C PRO A 15 8.96 18.79 -1.90
N ALA A 16 8.70 18.91 -0.60
CA ALA A 16 9.72 19.30 0.38
C ALA A 16 10.82 18.25 0.61
N LEU A 17 10.56 16.99 0.21
CA LEU A 17 11.43 15.82 0.41
C LEU A 17 11.76 15.57 1.88
N THR A 18 10.82 15.87 2.78
CA THR A 18 10.94 15.59 4.20
C THR A 18 10.57 14.14 4.47
N VAL A 19 11.33 13.49 5.36
CA VAL A 19 11.02 12.13 5.80
C VAL A 19 10.10 12.18 7.01
N VAL A 20 8.92 11.59 6.90
CA VAL A 20 7.93 11.50 7.97
C VAL A 20 7.55 10.04 8.24
N ALA A 21 7.33 9.71 9.52
CA ALA A 21 6.85 8.39 9.90
C ALA A 21 5.39 8.22 9.42
N ASN A 22 5.13 7.17 8.65
CA ASN A 22 3.81 6.86 8.13
C ASN A 22 3.41 5.43 8.50
N PRO A 23 2.62 5.25 9.58
CA PRO A 23 2.16 3.93 10.00
C PRO A 23 1.06 3.41 9.05
N GLN A 24 1.20 2.16 8.62
CA GLN A 24 0.39 1.51 7.60
C GLN A 24 0.04 0.09 8.01
N ARG A 25 -1.07 -0.44 7.49
CA ARG A 25 -1.43 -1.85 7.61
C ARG A 25 -1.68 -2.44 6.24
N TYR A 26 -1.17 -3.66 6.03
CA TYR A 26 -1.43 -4.46 4.84
C TYR A 26 -2.12 -5.75 5.23
N THR A 27 -3.27 -6.04 4.62
CA THR A 27 -3.97 -7.32 4.75
C THR A 27 -3.95 -8.06 3.42
N CYS A 28 -3.46 -9.31 3.41
CA CYS A 28 -3.49 -10.15 2.21
C CYS A 28 -4.93 -10.62 1.94
N LEU A 29 -5.54 -10.17 0.85
CA LEU A 29 -6.87 -10.59 0.41
C LEU A 29 -6.80 -11.84 -0.46
N GLU A 30 -5.82 -11.88 -1.35
CA GLU A 30 -5.52 -13.00 -2.24
C GLU A 30 -4.00 -13.13 -2.36
N GLU A 31 -3.47 -14.29 -2.00
CA GLU A 31 -2.03 -14.49 -1.90
C GLU A 31 -1.35 -14.33 -3.27
N GLY A 32 -0.29 -13.53 -3.32
CA GLY A 32 0.45 -13.26 -4.56
C GLY A 32 -0.32 -12.41 -5.58
N ARG A 33 -1.46 -11.81 -5.22
CA ARG A 33 -2.27 -11.03 -6.17
C ARG A 33 -2.93 -9.78 -5.60
N ARG A 34 -3.59 -9.84 -4.43
CA ARG A 34 -4.37 -8.71 -3.91
C ARG A 34 -4.13 -8.44 -2.43
N TYR A 35 -3.90 -7.17 -2.13
CA TYR A 35 -3.63 -6.70 -0.77
C TYR A 35 -4.45 -5.45 -0.47
N LEU A 36 -5.05 -5.39 0.71
CA LEU A 36 -5.67 -4.17 1.23
C LEU A 36 -4.60 -3.34 1.93
N TYR A 37 -4.32 -2.16 1.38
CA TYR A 37 -3.56 -1.11 2.03
C TYR A 37 -4.50 -0.25 2.89
N GLU A 38 -4.07 0.06 4.11
CA GLU A 38 -4.74 0.98 5.03
C GLU A 38 -3.74 1.95 5.65
N SER A 39 -4.04 3.24 5.54
CA SER A 39 -3.39 4.26 6.35
C SER A 39 -3.79 4.08 7.80
N ARG A 40 -2.85 4.26 8.73
CA ARG A 40 -3.19 4.36 10.18
C ARG A 40 -3.19 5.81 10.66
N ALA A 41 -2.82 6.75 9.78
CA ALA A 41 -2.89 8.19 10.03
C ALA A 41 -4.20 8.84 9.54
N SER A 42 -5.00 8.11 8.75
CA SER A 42 -6.29 8.57 8.20
C SER A 42 -7.23 7.38 7.96
N ASP A 43 -8.43 7.64 7.44
CA ASP A 43 -9.41 6.63 7.03
C ASP A 43 -9.16 6.06 5.61
N PHE A 44 -8.07 6.48 4.96
CA PHE A 44 -7.74 6.08 3.60
C PHE A 44 -7.37 4.60 3.52
N ARG A 45 -7.96 3.90 2.54
CA ARG A 45 -7.67 2.50 2.22
C ARG A 45 -7.85 2.20 0.73
N ARG A 46 -7.09 1.25 0.18
CA ARG A 46 -7.23 0.77 -1.21
C ARG A 46 -6.85 -0.70 -1.34
N GLU A 47 -7.58 -1.43 -2.18
CA GLU A 47 -7.14 -2.73 -2.65
C GLU A 47 -6.13 -2.52 -3.78
N LEU A 48 -4.97 -3.14 -3.65
CA LEU A 48 -3.88 -3.10 -4.61
C LEU A 48 -3.80 -4.46 -5.31
N GLU A 49 -3.70 -4.46 -6.63
CA GLU A 49 -3.32 -5.65 -7.38
C GLU A 49 -1.79 -5.65 -7.64
N ILE A 50 -1.17 -6.81 -7.47
CA ILE A 50 0.26 -7.03 -7.73
C ILE A 50 0.47 -8.12 -8.79
N ASP A 51 1.62 -8.08 -9.44
CA ASP A 51 2.09 -9.21 -10.26
C ASP A 51 2.87 -10.25 -9.44
N ARG A 52 3.34 -11.30 -10.13
CA ARG A 52 4.13 -12.39 -9.53
C ARG A 52 5.44 -11.94 -8.88
N ASN A 53 5.93 -10.73 -9.18
CA ASN A 53 7.15 -10.18 -8.63
C ASN A 53 6.89 -9.24 -7.44
N GLY A 54 5.62 -9.04 -7.05
CA GLY A 54 5.25 -8.10 -5.98
C GLY A 54 5.10 -6.66 -6.43
N LEU A 55 5.11 -6.37 -7.73
CA LEU A 55 4.97 -5.00 -8.24
C LEU A 55 3.49 -4.65 -8.43
N VAL A 56 3.09 -3.46 -7.98
CA VAL A 56 1.74 -2.95 -8.16
C VAL A 56 1.41 -2.80 -9.64
N VAL A 57 0.29 -3.39 -10.05
CA VAL A 57 -0.24 -3.32 -11.43
C VAL A 57 -1.51 -2.47 -11.51
N ASP A 58 -2.27 -2.40 -10.42
CA ASP A 58 -3.43 -1.55 -10.28
C ASP A 58 -3.49 -0.97 -8.87
N TYR A 59 -3.54 0.36 -8.82
CA TYR A 59 -3.80 1.16 -7.64
C TYR A 59 -4.99 2.06 -8.00
N PRO A 60 -6.22 1.66 -7.67
CA PRO A 60 -7.43 2.37 -8.08
C PRO A 60 -7.38 3.86 -7.74
N ASP A 61 -7.78 4.70 -8.69
CA ASP A 61 -7.76 6.17 -8.66
C ASP A 61 -6.38 6.85 -8.85
N PHE A 62 -5.27 6.12 -8.73
CA PHE A 62 -3.93 6.73 -8.72
C PHE A 62 -3.00 6.23 -9.82
N TRP A 63 -2.95 4.92 -10.05
CA TRP A 63 -1.96 4.33 -10.94
C TRP A 63 -2.43 3.02 -11.54
N ARG A 64 -2.07 2.79 -12.81
CA ARG A 64 -2.24 1.50 -13.48
C ARG A 64 -1.06 1.24 -14.39
N ARG A 65 -0.55 0.02 -14.37
CA ARG A 65 0.52 -0.42 -15.27
C ARG A 65 -0.02 -0.60 -16.68
N GLY A 66 0.66 0.01 -17.66
CA GLY A 66 0.42 -0.17 -19.09
C GLY A 66 1.09 -1.40 -19.67
#